data_AF-A0A382CI14-F1
#
_entry.id   AF-A0A382CI14-F1
#
_cell.length_a   1.000
_cell.length_b   1.000
_cell.length_c   1.000
_cell.angle_alpha   90.00
_cell.angle_beta   90.00
_cell.angle_gamma   90.00
#
_symmetry.space_group_name_H-M   'P 1'
#
loop_
_entity.id
_entity.type
_entity.pdbx_description
1 polymer ?
#
loop_
_entity_poly.entity_id
_entity_poly.type
_entity_poly.pdbx_seq_one_letter_code
_entity_poly.pdbx_strand_id
1 'polypeptide(L)' 'VKVLVADNLSNLGVDILKQESDIDVDVNVGLAKEELIKIISSYDGLIVRSATKVTSDV' A
#
# COMPACT_ATOMS: atom_id res chain seq x y z
N VAL A 1 -11.84 -4.96 -2.65
CA VAL A 1 -11.13 -3.68 -2.43
C VAL A 1 -9.63 -3.96 -2.50
N LYS A 2 -8.89 -3.27 -3.37
CA LYS A 2 -7.43 -3.47 -3.50
C LYS A 2 -6.66 -2.46 -2.66
N VAL A 3 -5.75 -2.94 -1.83
CA VAL A 3 -4.97 -2.10 -0.92
C VAL A 3 -3.49 -2.33 -1.13
N LEU A 4 -2.76 -1.25 -1.43
CA LEU A 4 -1.31 -1.25 -1.58
C LEU A 4 -0.64 -0.89 -0.25
N VAL A 5 0.22 -1.76 0.25
CA VAL A 5 1.11 -1.50 1.38
C VAL A 5 2.48 -1.08 0.82
N ALA A 6 2.73 0.23 0.79
CA ALA A 6 3.93 0.80 0.16
C ALA A 6 5.12 0.97 1.14
N ASP A 7 4.94 0.60 2.40
CA ASP A 7 5.93 0.78 3.46
C ASP A 7 6.04 -0.48 4.32
N ASN A 8 7.09 -0.57 5.12
CA ASN A 8 7.32 -1.71 6.01
C ASN A 8 6.32 -1.69 7.18
N LEU A 9 5.16 -2.31 6.94
CA LEU A 9 4.16 -2.65 7.94
C LEU A 9 4.56 -3.94 8.66
N SER A 10 4.17 -4.09 9.93
CA SER A 10 4.40 -5.33 10.65
C SER A 10 3.67 -6.50 9.98
N ASN A 11 4.28 -7.69 9.98
CA ASN A 11 3.67 -8.90 9.43
C ASN A 11 2.28 -9.16 10.01
N LEU A 12 2.10 -8.93 11.32
CA LEU A 12 0.79 -9.01 11.99
C LEU A 12 -0.27 -8.11 11.35
N GLY A 13 0.09 -6.87 10.99
CA GLY A 13 -0.84 -5.95 10.34
C GLY A 13 -1.24 -6.42 8.94
N VAL A 14 -0.27 -6.93 8.18
CA VAL A 14 -0.53 -7.52 6.85
C VAL A 14 -1.40 -8.77 6.96
N ASP A 15 -1.14 -9.64 7.94
CA ASP A 15 -1.89 -10.88 8.15
C ASP A 15 -3.35 -10.61 8.50
N ILE A 16 -3.63 -9.61 9.35
CA ILE A 16 -5.00 -9.19 9.67
C ILE A 16 -5.71 -8.71 8.41
N LEU A 17 -5.06 -7.87 7.59
CA LEU A 17 -5.67 -7.36 6.36
C LEU A 17 -5.93 -8.48 5.34
N LYS A 18 -5.06 -9.50 5.28
CA LYS A 18 -5.24 -10.67 4.41
C LYS A 18 -6.29 -11.66 4.91
N GLN A 19 -6.66 -11.61 6.19
CA GLN A 19 -7.75 -12.43 6.73
C GLN A 19 -9.12 -11.91 6.30
N GLU A 20 -9.22 -10.64 5.93
CA GLU A 20 -10.45 -10.05 5.41
C GLU A 20 -10.70 -10.52 3.98
N SER A 21 -11.87 -11.14 3.75
CA SER A 21 -12.21 -11.79 2.48
C SER A 21 -12.40 -10.79 1.32
N ASP A 22 -12.75 -9.55 1.67
CA ASP A 22 -13.10 -8.49 0.73
C ASP A 22 -11.91 -7.58 0.38
N ILE A 23 -10.74 -7.82 0.98
CA ILE A 23 -9.53 -7.00 0.84
C ILE A 23 -8.42 -7.81 0.16
N ASP A 24 -7.98 -7.31 -0.99
CA ASP A 24 -6.81 -7.82 -1.70
C ASP A 24 -5.60 -6.95 -1.32
N VAL A 25 -4.69 -7.52 -0.54
CA VAL A 25 -3.55 -6.83 0.05
C VAL A 25 -2.30 -7.11 -0.76
N ASP A 26 -1.80 -6.07 -1.43
CA ASP A 26 -0.55 -6.10 -2.17
C ASP A 26 0.55 -5.39 -1.38
N VAL A 27 1.67 -6.07 -1.14
CA VAL A 27 2.77 -5.53 -0.34
C VAL A 27 3.95 -5.24 -1.26
N ASN A 28 4.17 -3.96 -1.55
CA ASN A 28 5.22 -3.51 -2.45
C ASN A 28 6.00 -2.35 -1.82
N VAL A 29 7.01 -2.71 -1.04
CA VAL A 29 7.78 -1.78 -0.21
C VAL A 29 8.92 -1.15 -1.01
N GLY A 30 9.16 0.13 -0.80
CA GLY A 30 10.32 0.82 -1.37
C GLY A 30 10.11 1.32 -2.81
N LEU A 31 8.85 1.44 -3.23
CA LEU A 31 8.51 2.07 -4.51
C LEU A 31 8.99 3.53 -4.55
N ALA A 32 9.62 3.90 -5.66
CA ALA A 32 9.89 5.30 -5.97
C ALA A 32 8.57 6.05 -6.21
N LYS A 33 8.57 7.37 -6.02
CA LYS A 33 7.38 8.22 -6.19
C LYS A 33 6.76 8.03 -7.58
N GLU A 34 7.59 7.98 -8.62
CA GLU A 34 7.14 7.82 -10.01
C GLU A 34 6.47 6.46 -10.25
N GLU A 35 7.00 5.40 -9.65
CA GLU A 35 6.43 4.06 -9.75
C GLU A 35 5.12 3.96 -8.96
N LEU A 36 5.06 4.56 -7.78
CA LEU A 36 3.85 4.65 -6.98
C LEU A 36 2.73 5.35 -7.76
N ILE A 37 3.00 6.50 -8.36
CA ILE A 37 2.02 7.25 -9.16
C ILE A 37 1.48 6.41 -10.34
N LYS A 38 2.32 5.59 -10.98
CA LYS A 38 1.89 4.73 -12.10
C LYS A 38 0.92 3.63 -11.67
N ILE A 39 1.14 3.06 -10.48
CA ILE A 39 0.36 1.88 -10.06
C ILE A 39 -0.82 2.25 -9.15
N ILE A 40 -0.74 3.36 -8.40
CA ILE A 40 -1.69 3.71 -7.34
C ILE A 40 -3.13 3.86 -7.84
N SER A 41 -3.32 4.28 -9.10
CA SER A 41 -4.66 4.39 -9.72
C SER A 41 -5.39 3.05 -9.84
N SER A 42 -4.69 1.92 -9.68
CA SER A 42 -5.26 0.57 -9.71
C SER A 42 -5.71 0.07 -8.34
N TYR A 43 -5.45 0.83 -7.27
CA TYR A 43 -5.76 0.47 -5.89
C TYR A 43 -6.81 1.41 -5.30
N ASP A 44 -7.66 0.87 -4.44
CA ASP A 44 -8.68 1.61 -3.70
C ASP A 44 -8.11 2.24 -2.42
N GLY A 45 -7.00 1.70 -1.91
CA GLY A 45 -6.36 2.15 -0.67
C GLY A 45 -4.84 2.08 -0.72
N LEU A 46 -4.21 3.00 0.01
CA LEU A 46 -2.77 3.05 0.21
C LEU A 46 -2.47 3.05 1.71
N ILE A 47 -1.64 2.10 2.14
CA ILE A 47 -1.12 2.01 3.51
C ILE A 47 0.37 2.39 3.49
N VAL A 48 0.70 3.40 4.30
CA VAL A 48 2.06 3.90 4.52
C VAL A 48 2.34 4.00 6.01
N ARG A 49 3.62 3.96 6.41
CA ARG A 49 4.01 4.13 7.83
C ARG A 49 4.73 5.45 8.06
N SER A 50 5.88 5.62 7.42
CA SER A 50 6.78 6.76 7.66
C SER A 50 7.73 7.06 6.49
N ALA A 51 8.13 6.03 5.74
CA ALA A 51 9.08 6.15 4.65
C ALA A 51 8.43 6.73 3.39
N THR A 52 7.21 6.28 3.07
CA THR A 52 6.48 6.76 1.89
C THR A 52 5.79 8.09 2.20
N LYS A 53 6.12 9.13 1.42
CA LYS A 53 5.52 10.47 1.55
C LYS A 53 4.38 10.62 0.54
N VAL A 54 3.15 10.66 1.05
CA VAL A 54 1.96 11.00 0.25
C VAL A 54 1.90 12.53 0.15
N THR A 55 2.35 13.04 -0.99
CA THR A 55 2.33 14.48 -1.34
C THR A 55 1.17 14.77 -2.29
N SER A 56 0.80 16.03 -2.53
CA SER A 56 -0.30 16.43 -3.44
C SER A 56 -0.25 15.80 -4.84
N ASP A 57 0.94 15.41 -5.28
CA ASP A 57 1.17 14.83 -6.60
C ASP A 57 0.92 13.30 -6.64
N VAL A 58 0.57 12.70 -5.49
CA VAL A 58 0.29 11.27 -5.28
C VAL A 58 -1.17 11.09 -4.89
#